data_AF-E2EKM8-F1
#
_entry.id   AF-E2EKM8-F1
#
_cell.length_a   1.000
_cell.length_b   1.000
_cell.length_c   1.000
_cell.angle_alpha   90.00
_cell.angle_beta   90.00
_cell.angle_gamma   90.00
#
_symmetry.space_group_name_H-M   'P 1'
#
loop_
_entity.id
_entity.type
_entity.pdbx_description
1 polymer ?
#
loop_
_entity_poly.entity_id
_entity_poly.type
_entity_poly.pdbx_seq_one_letter_code
_entity_poly.pdbx_strand_id
1 'polypeptide(L)'
;QIAYSSVGHMGLVIASTMVQTQWGLMGTMLLMIAHGLTSSALFCMANINYERTHSRTLLMLQGAQNIFPLMASWWIISSLTNMALPATINFMSELIIFTTMLDWCPLTMIIMGIGATITAGYTLYMLLSSQHGNLPPNLILLPMQTREHP
;
A
#
# COMPACT_ATOMS: atom_id res chain seq x y z
N GLN A 1 2.51 0.69 -8.01
CA GLN A 1 2.22 0.97 -6.58
C GLN A 1 2.78 -0.13 -5.68
N ILE A 2 2.28 -1.37 -5.81
CA ILE A 2 2.61 -2.50 -4.91
C ILE A 2 4.12 -2.84 -4.89
N ALA A 3 4.74 -3.06 -6.05
CA ALA A 3 6.16 -3.45 -6.10
C ALA A 3 7.09 -2.35 -5.55
N TYR A 4 6.87 -1.09 -5.95
CA TYR A 4 7.71 0.03 -5.52
C TYR A 4 7.57 0.35 -4.02
N SER A 5 6.36 0.30 -3.44
CA SER A 5 6.22 0.48 -1.99
C SER A 5 6.81 -0.71 -1.22
N SER A 6 6.69 -1.94 -1.75
CA SER A 6 7.29 -3.13 -1.15
C SER A 6 8.81 -3.05 -1.08
N VAL A 7 9.48 -2.48 -2.10
CA VAL A 7 10.93 -2.30 -2.07
C VAL A 7 11.33 -1.32 -0.95
N GLY A 8 10.55 -0.26 -0.74
CA GLY A 8 10.76 0.68 0.37
C GLY A 8 10.64 0.01 1.75
N HIS A 9 9.55 -0.73 1.98
CA HIS A 9 9.32 -1.47 3.22
C HIS A 9 10.42 -2.51 3.50
N MET A 10 10.84 -3.26 2.48
CA MET A 10 11.93 -4.24 2.64
C MET A 10 13.29 -3.57 2.89
N GLY A 11 13.54 -2.39 2.32
CA GLY A 11 14.73 -1.60 2.62
C GLY A 11 14.82 -1.21 4.11
N LEU A 12 13.69 -0.79 4.70
CA LEU A 12 13.57 -0.52 6.14
C LEU A 12 13.83 -1.77 6.99
N VAL A 13 13.30 -2.92 6.58
CA VAL A 13 13.54 -4.20 7.25
C VAL A 13 15.03 -4.53 7.27
N ILE A 14 15.69 -4.48 6.11
CA ILE A 14 17.13 -4.80 6.00
C ILE A 14 17.95 -3.85 6.88
N ALA A 15 17.71 -2.54 6.79
CA ALA A 15 18.42 -1.57 7.61
C ALA A 15 18.28 -1.90 9.10
N SER A 16 17.06 -2.10 9.60
CA SER A 16 16.82 -2.38 11.02
C SER A 16 17.42 -3.72 11.48
N THR A 17 17.39 -4.76 10.62
CA THR A 17 18.05 -6.03 10.94
C THR A 17 19.56 -5.92 11.08
N MET A 18 20.22 -4.98 10.37
CA MET A 18 21.66 -4.77 10.49
C MET A 18 22.06 -4.10 11.81
N VAL A 19 21.16 -3.32 12.42
CA VAL A 19 21.39 -2.66 13.71
C VAL A 19 21.25 -3.65 14.88
N GLN A 20 20.56 -4.77 14.69
CA GLN A 20 20.46 -5.90 15.64
C GLN A 20 20.00 -5.53 17.06
N THR A 21 19.27 -4.43 17.24
CA THR A 21 18.69 -4.06 18.53
C THR A 21 17.37 -4.79 18.78
N GLN A 22 17.03 -5.03 20.04
CA GLN A 22 15.78 -5.70 20.42
C GLN A 22 14.54 -4.96 19.87
N TRP A 23 14.54 -3.63 19.96
CA TRP A 23 13.51 -2.78 19.39
C TRP A 23 13.48 -2.85 17.86
N GLY A 24 14.65 -2.89 17.21
CA GLY A 24 14.76 -2.97 15.76
C GLY A 24 14.21 -4.28 15.22
N LEU A 25 14.51 -5.40 15.89
CA LEU A 25 13.98 -6.73 15.56
C LEU A 25 12.47 -6.84 15.81
N MET A 26 11.96 -6.21 16.87
CA MET A 26 10.51 -6.13 17.09
C MET A 26 9.82 -5.33 15.96
N GLY A 27 10.40 -4.19 15.58
CA GLY A 27 9.91 -3.36 14.48
C GLY A 27 9.95 -4.08 13.13
N THR A 28 11.01 -4.82 12.83
CA THR A 28 11.12 -5.60 11.57
C THR A 28 10.08 -6.70 11.48
N MET A 29 9.87 -7.45 12.56
CA MET A 29 8.86 -8.50 12.60
C MET A 29 7.45 -7.91 12.39
N LEU A 30 7.17 -6.79 13.05
CA LEU A 30 5.89 -6.10 12.92
C LEU A 30 5.69 -5.56 11.49
N LEU A 31 6.73 -4.99 10.86
CA LEU A 31 6.68 -4.51 9.48
C LEU A 31 6.46 -5.66 8.49
N MET A 32 7.14 -6.80 8.68
CA MET A 32 7.02 -7.97 7.80
C MET A 32 5.60 -8.56 7.83
N ILE A 33 5.01 -8.67 9.02
CA ILE A 33 3.63 -9.16 9.17
C ILE A 33 2.66 -8.17 8.53
N ALA A 34 2.79 -6.88 8.85
CA ALA A 34 1.91 -5.85 8.34
C ALA A 34 1.99 -5.75 6.81
N HIS A 35 3.20 -5.73 6.26
CA HIS A 35 3.46 -5.71 4.83
C HIS A 35 2.93 -6.95 4.11
N GLY A 36 3.05 -8.13 4.72
CA GLY A 36 2.47 -9.36 4.18
C GLY A 36 0.95 -9.31 4.07
N LEU A 37 0.29 -8.75 5.09
CA LEU A 37 -1.17 -8.56 5.11
C LEU A 37 -1.62 -7.49 4.11
N THR A 38 -0.95 -6.33 4.04
CA THR A 38 -1.33 -5.25 3.11
C THR A 38 -1.08 -5.65 1.66
N SER A 39 0.04 -6.30 1.37
CA SER A 39 0.38 -6.73 0.02
C SER A 39 -0.58 -7.80 -0.49
N SER A 40 -0.90 -8.81 0.34
CA SER A 40 -1.86 -9.85 -0.04
C SER A 40 -3.26 -9.29 -0.31
N ALA A 41 -3.73 -8.35 0.51
CA ALA A 41 -5.00 -7.65 0.27
C ALA A 41 -4.99 -6.88 -1.07
N LEU A 42 -3.91 -6.14 -1.37
CA LEU A 42 -3.77 -5.41 -2.63
C LEU A 42 -3.69 -6.34 -3.85
N PHE A 43 -2.97 -7.46 -3.75
CA PHE A 43 -2.91 -8.47 -4.81
C PHE A 43 -4.27 -9.14 -5.04
N CYS A 44 -4.99 -9.49 -3.97
CA CYS A 44 -6.33 -10.05 -4.06
C CYS A 44 -7.29 -9.08 -4.77
N MET A 45 -7.28 -7.81 -4.38
CA MET A 45 -8.14 -6.81 -5.02
C MET A 45 -7.75 -6.55 -6.48
N ALA A 46 -6.45 -6.54 -6.80
CA ALA A 46 -5.99 -6.42 -8.17
C ALA A 46 -6.49 -7.61 -9.02
N ASN A 47 -6.55 -8.82 -8.44
CA ASN A 47 -7.06 -9.99 -9.13
C ASN A 47 -8.57 -9.89 -9.39
N ILE A 48 -9.37 -9.48 -8.40
CA ILE A 48 -10.82 -9.27 -8.58
C ILE A 48 -11.08 -8.22 -9.68
N ASN A 49 -10.32 -7.12 -9.69
CA ASN A 49 -10.42 -6.10 -10.73
C ASN A 49 -10.01 -6.64 -12.12
N TYR A 50 -8.99 -7.50 -12.17
CA TYR A 50 -8.55 -8.15 -13.41
C TYR A 50 -9.61 -9.10 -13.96
N GLU A 51 -10.22 -9.94 -13.12
CA GLU A 51 -11.28 -10.87 -13.55
C GLU A 51 -12.51 -10.14 -14.11
N ARG A 52 -12.80 -8.93 -13.61
CA ARG A 52 -13.96 -8.13 -14.03
C ARG A 52 -13.72 -7.29 -15.28
N THR A 53 -12.51 -6.76 -15.44
CA THR A 53 -12.17 -5.87 -16.57
C THR A 53 -11.43 -6.58 -17.69
N HIS A 54 -10.93 -7.80 -17.45
CA HIS A 54 -9.98 -8.53 -18.31
C HIS A 54 -8.79 -7.68 -18.76
N SER A 55 -8.46 -6.62 -18.01
CA SER A 55 -7.43 -5.65 -18.34
C SER A 55 -6.43 -5.55 -17.19
N ARG A 56 -5.15 -5.45 -17.52
CA ARG A 56 -4.06 -5.28 -16.54
C ARG A 56 -3.74 -3.81 -16.26
N THR A 57 -4.37 -2.88 -16.99
CA THR A 57 -4.08 -1.46 -16.93
C THR A 57 -4.92 -0.78 -15.85
N LEU A 58 -4.29 -0.46 -14.72
CA LEU A 58 -4.92 0.28 -13.61
C LEU A 58 -5.52 1.63 -14.02
N LEU A 59 -5.04 2.24 -15.12
CA LEU A 59 -5.58 3.47 -15.71
C LEU A 59 -6.99 3.28 -16.31
N MET A 60 -7.41 2.05 -16.63
CA MET A 60 -8.77 1.75 -17.11
C MET A 60 -9.80 1.75 -15.98
N LEU A 61 -9.36 1.78 -14.71
CA LEU A 61 -10.24 1.84 -13.52
C LEU A 61 -10.57 3.27 -13.08
N GLN A 62 -10.22 4.29 -13.87
CA GLN A 62 -10.64 5.67 -13.60
C GLN A 62 -12.16 5.75 -13.42
N GLY A 63 -12.60 6.31 -12.29
CA GLY A 63 -14.03 6.41 -11.96
C GLY A 63 -14.69 5.10 -11.50
N ALA A 64 -13.92 4.04 -11.22
CA ALA A 64 -14.45 2.77 -10.68
C ALA A 64 -15.20 2.93 -9.34
N GLN A 65 -14.96 4.03 -8.62
CA GLN A 65 -15.72 4.42 -7.42
C GLN A 65 -17.23 4.49 -7.67
N ASN A 66 -17.65 4.92 -8.86
CA ASN A 66 -19.05 5.10 -9.20
C ASN A 66 -19.78 3.77 -9.49
N ILE A 67 -19.05 2.74 -9.93
CA ILE A 67 -19.61 1.43 -10.28
C ILE A 67 -19.49 0.44 -9.11
N PHE A 68 -18.37 0.49 -8.37
CA PHE A 68 -18.06 -0.43 -7.29
C PHE A 68 -17.61 0.33 -6.02
N PRO A 69 -18.53 1.01 -5.32
CA PRO A 69 -18.17 1.86 -4.18
C PRO A 69 -17.49 1.07 -3.06
N LEU A 70 -17.95 -0.16 -2.78
CA LEU A 70 -17.35 -1.01 -1.76
C LEU A 70 -15.92 -1.45 -2.15
N MET A 71 -15.72 -1.88 -3.40
CA MET A 71 -14.40 -2.27 -3.88
C MET A 71 -13.42 -1.09 -3.87
N ALA A 72 -13.90 0.09 -4.27
CA ALA A 72 -13.11 1.31 -4.20
C ALA A 72 -12.74 1.68 -2.76
N SER A 73 -13.65 1.55 -1.80
CA SER A 73 -13.34 1.79 -0.39
C SER A 73 -12.26 0.83 0.13
N TRP A 74 -12.34 -0.46 -0.22
CA TRP A 74 -11.32 -1.45 0.15
C TRP A 74 -9.97 -1.18 -0.52
N TRP A 75 -9.98 -0.74 -1.78
CA TRP A 75 -8.78 -0.32 -2.50
C TRP A 75 -8.13 0.92 -1.85
N ILE A 76 -8.93 1.90 -1.45
CA ILE A 76 -8.44 3.08 -0.74
C ILE A 76 -7.89 2.69 0.63
N ILE A 77 -8.60 1.90 1.42
CA ILE A 77 -8.12 1.47 2.75
C ILE A 77 -6.81 0.69 2.63
N SER A 78 -6.73 -0.30 1.73
CA SER A 78 -5.52 -1.12 1.54
C SER A 78 -4.33 -0.33 0.99
N SER A 79 -4.56 0.65 0.12
CA SER A 79 -3.50 1.55 -0.34
C SER A 79 -3.04 2.51 0.75
N LEU A 80 -3.96 3.03 1.56
CA LEU A 80 -3.64 3.89 2.71
C LEU A 80 -2.87 3.15 3.81
N THR A 81 -3.21 1.88 4.08
CA THR A 81 -2.45 1.05 5.02
C THR A 81 -1.04 0.76 4.52
N ASN A 82 -0.88 0.53 3.22
CA ASN A 82 0.42 0.37 2.59
C ASN A 82 1.28 1.66 2.59
N MET A 83 0.66 2.84 2.72
CA MET A 83 1.34 4.14 2.85
C MET A 83 1.73 4.51 4.28
N ALA A 84 1.55 3.60 5.24
CA ALA A 84 1.89 3.84 6.65
C ALA A 84 1.22 5.09 7.23
N LEU A 85 -0.09 5.25 7.04
CA LEU A 85 -0.85 6.31 7.74
C LEU A 85 -0.82 6.11 9.27
N PRO A 86 -0.97 7.20 10.06
CA PRO A 86 -0.76 7.18 11.52
C PRO A 86 -1.60 6.18 12.32
N ALA A 87 -2.70 5.66 11.77
CA ALA A 87 -3.56 4.65 12.41
C ALA A 87 -3.24 3.19 12.01
N THR A 88 -2.12 2.94 11.32
CA THR A 88 -1.84 1.66 10.66
C THR A 88 -0.67 0.91 11.30
N ILE A 89 -0.67 -0.43 11.16
CA ILE A 89 0.39 -1.30 11.69
C ILE A 89 1.73 -1.01 11.00
N ASN A 90 1.70 -0.66 9.70
CA ASN A 90 2.89 -0.23 8.95
C ASN A 90 3.54 1.01 9.59
N PHE A 91 2.74 2.01 9.99
CA PHE A 91 3.28 3.21 10.63
C PHE A 91 3.94 2.91 11.98
N MET A 92 3.31 2.07 12.80
CA MET A 92 3.86 1.72 14.11
C MET A 92 5.20 0.97 13.99
N SER A 93 5.34 0.11 12.99
CA SER A 93 6.61 -0.56 12.73
C SER A 93 7.68 0.38 12.17
N GLU A 94 7.32 1.26 11.23
CA GLU A 94 8.24 2.28 10.71
C GLU A 94 8.75 3.20 11.81
N LEU A 95 7.89 3.65 12.73
CA LEU A 95 8.31 4.47 13.87
C LEU A 95 9.31 3.74 14.76
N ILE A 96 9.06 2.48 15.10
CA ILE A 96 10.00 1.69 15.91
C ILE A 96 11.35 1.56 15.18
N ILE A 97 11.34 1.30 13.87
CA ILE A 97 12.56 1.23 13.05
C ILE A 97 13.27 2.60 12.99
N PHE A 98 12.54 3.71 12.92
CA PHE A 98 13.15 5.04 12.95
C PHE A 98 13.80 5.34 14.31
N THR A 99 13.17 4.96 15.42
CA THR A 99 13.78 5.15 16.75
C THR A 99 15.09 4.36 16.89
N THR A 100 15.17 3.14 16.37
CA THR A 100 16.40 2.35 16.44
C THR A 100 17.49 2.86 15.50
N MET A 101 17.11 3.40 14.34
CA MET A 101 18.03 4.04 13.41
C MET A 101 18.62 5.34 13.95
N LEU A 102 17.81 6.12 14.67
CA LEU A 102 18.24 7.34 15.35
C LEU A 102 19.36 7.07 16.35
N ASP A 103 19.21 6.00 17.15
CA ASP A 103 20.20 5.60 18.13
C ASP A 103 21.51 5.12 17.47
N TRP A 104 21.45 4.55 16.26
CA TRP A 104 22.63 4.05 15.55
C TRP A 104 23.39 5.15 14.80
N CYS A 105 22.71 5.93 13.96
CA CYS A 105 23.32 7.04 13.22
C CYS A 105 22.25 8.06 12.82
N PRO A 106 22.25 9.28 13.39
CA PRO A 106 21.22 10.28 13.10
C PRO A 106 21.11 10.68 11.62
N LEU A 107 22.19 10.52 10.84
CA LEU A 107 22.22 10.90 9.43
C LEU A 107 21.40 9.94 8.55
N THR A 108 21.27 8.67 8.94
CA THR A 108 20.47 7.69 8.19
C THR A 108 18.98 8.03 8.23
N MET A 109 18.51 8.69 9.29
CA MET A 109 17.13 9.15 9.43
C MET A 109 16.69 10.05 8.26
N ILE A 110 17.56 10.97 7.83
CA ILE A 110 17.23 11.92 6.76
C ILE A 110 17.02 11.17 5.44
N ILE A 111 17.91 10.23 5.13
CA ILE A 111 17.85 9.43 3.90
C ILE A 111 16.59 8.56 3.90
N MET A 112 16.30 7.92 5.04
CA MET A 112 15.15 7.03 5.19
C MET A 112 13.82 7.80 5.17
N GLY A 113 13.78 8.97 5.80
CA GLY A 113 12.61 9.87 5.78
C GLY A 113 12.31 10.42 4.39
N ILE A 114 13.34 10.83 3.63
CA ILE A 114 13.17 11.26 2.24
C ILE A 114 12.67 10.07 1.39
N GLY A 115 13.24 8.88 1.57
CA GLY A 115 12.78 7.67 0.88
C GLY A 115 11.30 7.37 1.12
N ALA A 116 10.88 7.39 2.40
CA ALA A 116 9.48 7.16 2.79
C ALA A 116 8.52 8.22 2.24
N THR A 117 8.90 9.50 2.26
CA THR A 117 8.06 10.57 1.71
C THR A 117 7.90 10.49 0.19
N ILE A 118 8.95 10.11 -0.55
CA ILE A 118 8.87 9.93 -2.01
C ILE A 118 7.97 8.74 -2.36
N THR A 119 8.13 7.60 -1.69
CA THR A 119 7.29 6.42 -1.93
C THR A 119 5.83 6.68 -1.56
N ALA A 120 5.57 7.40 -0.46
CA ALA A 120 4.24 7.89 -0.10
C ALA A 120 3.68 8.85 -1.17
N GLY A 121 4.46 9.84 -1.63
CA GLY A 121 4.01 10.76 -2.68
C GLY A 121 3.62 10.05 -3.98
N TYR A 122 4.44 9.10 -4.43
CA TYR A 122 4.17 8.33 -5.65
C TYR A 122 2.95 7.42 -5.52
N THR A 123 2.78 6.76 -4.38
CA THR A 123 1.63 5.88 -4.12
C THR A 123 0.33 6.68 -4.02
N LEU A 124 0.35 7.88 -3.43
CA LEU A 124 -0.79 8.79 -3.39
C LEU A 124 -1.18 9.24 -4.80
N TYR A 125 -0.19 9.64 -5.60
CA TYR A 125 -0.41 10.05 -6.98
C TYR A 125 -1.08 8.93 -7.79
N MET A 126 -0.58 7.70 -7.69
CA MET A 126 -1.16 6.52 -8.35
C MET A 126 -2.58 6.21 -7.87
N LEU A 127 -2.87 6.38 -6.58
CA LEU A 127 -4.21 6.20 -6.02
C LEU A 127 -5.19 7.23 -6.60
N LEU A 128 -4.80 8.51 -6.60
CA LEU A 128 -5.61 9.58 -7.17
C LEU A 128 -5.83 9.37 -8.67
N SER A 129 -4.79 9.05 -9.43
CA SER A 129 -4.90 8.86 -10.89
C SER A 129 -5.72 7.63 -11.30
N SER A 130 -5.88 6.65 -10.41
CA SER A 130 -6.66 5.43 -10.66
C SER A 130 -8.11 5.55 -10.20
N GLN A 131 -8.38 6.28 -9.13
CA GLN A 131 -9.73 6.39 -8.55
C GLN A 131 -10.47 7.66 -8.97
N HIS A 132 -9.75 8.75 -9.19
CA HIS A 132 -10.30 10.03 -9.62
C HIS A 132 -10.39 10.11 -11.14
N GLY A 133 -11.49 10.65 -11.64
CA GLY A 133 -11.74 10.83 -13.08
C GLY A 133 -13.07 10.23 -13.54
N ASN A 134 -13.42 10.51 -14.79
CA ASN A 134 -14.62 9.97 -15.41
C ASN A 134 -14.35 8.56 -15.94
N LEU A 135 -15.36 7.70 -15.84
CA LEU A 135 -15.32 6.37 -16.44
C LEU A 135 -15.09 6.49 -17.96
N PRO A 136 -14.14 5.74 -18.53
CA PRO A 136 -13.98 5.69 -19.97
C PRO A 136 -15.28 5.16 -20.61
N PRO A 137 -15.79 5.81 -21.68
CA PRO A 137 -17.13 5.56 -22.22
C PRO A 137 -17.32 4.13 -22.78
N ASN A 138 -16.23 3.39 -22.98
CA ASN A 138 -16.23 2.04 -23.54
C ASN A 138 -16.32 0.92 -22.48
N LEU A 139 -16.31 1.23 -21.18
CA LEU A 139 -16.47 0.21 -20.13
C LEU A 139 -17.92 0.15 -19.63
N ILE A 140 -18.65 -0.88 -20.06
CA ILE A 140 -19.95 -1.26 -19.49
C ILE A 140 -19.69 -2.33 -18.42
N LEU A 141 -19.50 -1.91 -17.17
CA LEU A 141 -19.34 -2.81 -16.04
C LEU A 141 -20.65 -2.94 -15.26
N LEU A 142 -21.08 -4.18 -15.02
CA LEU A 142 -22.22 -4.48 -14.16
C LEU A 142 -21.87 -4.26 -12.68
N PRO A 143 -22.79 -3.72 -11.85
CA PRO A 143 -22.54 -3.53 -10.42
C PRO A 143 -22.30 -4.87 -9.71
N MET A 144 -21.58 -4.83 -8.59
CA MET A 144 -21.25 -6.03 -7.83
C MET A 144 -22.52 -6.49 -7.10
N GLN A 145 -23.06 -7.66 -7.45
CA GLN A 145 -24.16 -8.25 -6.72
C GLN A 145 -23.61 -8.98 -5.50
N THR A 146 -24.13 -8.66 -4.31
CA THR A 146 -23.78 -9.36 -3.06
C THR A 146 -24.48 -10.71 -2.92
N ARG A 147 -25.31 -11.08 -3.90
CA ARG A 147 -26.07 -12.33 -3.90
C ARG A 147 -25.51 -13.22 -4.99
N GLU A 148 -24.92 -14.33 -4.57
CA GLU A 148 -24.85 -15.54 -5.38
C GLU A 148 -26.31 -15.87 -5.76
N HIS A 149 -26.66 -15.78 -7.04
CA HIS A 149 -27.92 -16.36 -7.49
C HIS A 149 -27.75 -17.90 -7.44
N PRO A 150 -28.69 -18.64 -6.82
CA PRO A 150 -28.67 -20.11 -6.76
C PRO A 150 -28.87 -20.76 -8.14
#